data_AF-A0A9E3J6V4-F1
#
_entry.id   AF-A0A9E3J6V4-F1
#
_cell.length_a   1.000
_cell.length_b   1.000
_cell.length_c   1.000
_cell.angle_alpha   90.00
_cell.angle_beta   90.00
_cell.angle_gamma   90.00
#
_symmetry.space_group_name_H-M   'P 1'
#
loop_
_entity.id
_entity.type
_entity.pdbx_description
1 polymer ?
#
loop_
_entity_poly.entity_id
_entity_poly.type
_entity_poly.pdbx_seq_one_letter_code
_entity_poly.pdbx_strand_id
1 'polypeptide(L)'
;MRRKTSLVLLALAVFFAALSPLLRWYAFPRLAKIPANQYQDMVLEAKDATLIDYNAGMKEKKVSKVTIVQTLKGNVEASEKIEKTAGKDVVVWDGLSYVVGPDGKMVSKIPERYIFDAHTQDPVHATGESVDGDPVKRVGIEFKWPFLTEKRDYQYFDAQARTSAPIHYKGTQNFRGVDVYYFEQTIPWTKVPFPKTMPVQGITPASLAKTGTTRWYTTVRKFWVEPLTGAPVYGEELHKEELRGGTLLGGRDKVTVFAGDVKMREDYIRHTVDLVKSNRTLVLLMTSYLPWGFLTLGVLLLALSLWLEARSRRPAATKVEEPEPVTA
;
A
#
# COMPACT_ATOMS: atom_id res chain seq x y z
N MET A 1 -4.74 -47.71 -27.71
CA MET A 1 -4.77 -46.23 -27.57
C MET A 1 -5.30 -45.77 -26.22
N ARG A 2 -6.46 -46.27 -25.76
CA ARG A 2 -7.11 -45.84 -24.49
C ARG A 2 -6.23 -45.87 -23.23
N ARG A 3 -5.33 -46.87 -23.08
CA ARG A 3 -4.42 -46.97 -21.93
C ARG A 3 -3.34 -45.87 -21.90
N LYS A 4 -2.80 -45.49 -23.07
CA LYS A 4 -1.84 -44.37 -23.17
C LYS A 4 -2.52 -43.05 -22.80
N THR A 5 -3.74 -42.83 -23.30
CA THR A 5 -4.55 -41.65 -22.96
C THR A 5 -4.87 -41.58 -21.47
N SER A 6 -5.24 -42.70 -20.84
CA SER A 6 -5.50 -42.77 -19.39
C SER A 6 -4.28 -42.35 -18.56
N LEU A 7 -3.08 -42.84 -18.93
CA LEU A 7 -1.83 -42.48 -18.25
C LEU A 7 -1.47 -41.01 -18.43
N VAL A 8 -1.68 -40.43 -19.61
CA VAL A 8 -1.45 -38.99 -19.85
C VAL A 8 -2.39 -38.14 -18.98
N LEU A 9 -3.67 -38.52 -18.89
CA LEU A 9 -4.64 -37.82 -18.04
C LEU A 9 -4.27 -37.94 -16.56
N LEU A 10 -3.79 -39.10 -16.11
CA LEU A 10 -3.30 -39.28 -14.74
C LEU A 10 -2.10 -38.39 -14.45
N ALA A 11 -1.13 -38.33 -15.37
CA ALA A 11 0.04 -37.46 -15.22
C ALA A 11 -0.35 -35.98 -15.11
N LEU A 12 -1.28 -35.52 -15.97
CA LEU A 12 -1.81 -34.15 -15.89
C LEU A 12 -2.58 -33.91 -14.59
N ALA A 13 -3.37 -34.88 -14.12
CA ALA A 13 -4.10 -34.78 -12.86
C ALA A 13 -3.14 -34.56 -11.68
N VAL A 14 -2.08 -35.37 -11.61
CA VAL A 14 -1.03 -35.23 -10.58
C VAL A 14 -0.31 -33.89 -10.71
N PHE A 15 0.02 -33.47 -11.93
CA PHE A 15 0.67 -32.18 -12.17
C PHE A 15 -0.16 -31.00 -11.66
N PHE A 16 -1.45 -30.92 -12.01
CA PHE A 16 -2.31 -29.83 -11.54
C PHE A 16 -2.60 -29.89 -10.04
N ALA A 17 -2.77 -31.10 -9.49
CA ALA A 17 -2.92 -31.30 -8.05
C ALA A 17 -1.69 -30.81 -7.27
N ALA A 18 -0.48 -31.02 -7.80
CA ALA A 18 0.77 -30.52 -7.21
C ALA A 18 0.94 -29.00 -7.41
N LEU A 19 0.53 -28.47 -8.57
CA LEU A 19 0.69 -27.04 -8.89
C LEU A 19 -0.23 -26.14 -8.05
N SER A 20 -1.41 -26.62 -7.68
CA SER A 20 -2.37 -25.90 -6.83
C SER A 20 -1.77 -25.37 -5.50
N PRO A 21 -1.23 -26.24 -4.60
CA PRO A 21 -0.60 -25.80 -3.36
C PRO A 21 0.70 -25.01 -3.61
N LEU A 22 1.47 -25.35 -4.65
CA LEU A 22 2.71 -24.66 -5.00
C LEU A 22 2.44 -23.19 -5.38
N LEU A 23 1.40 -22.90 -6.15
CA LEU A 23 1.08 -21.51 -6.49
C LEU A 23 0.77 -20.67 -5.25
N ARG A 24 -0.09 -21.18 -4.36
CA ARG A 24 -0.55 -20.42 -3.19
C ARG A 24 0.52 -20.27 -2.11
N TRP A 25 1.22 -21.35 -1.77
CA TRP A 25 2.10 -21.38 -0.60
C TRP A 25 3.59 -21.25 -0.95
N TYR A 26 3.98 -21.50 -2.20
CA TYR A 26 5.37 -21.37 -2.63
C TYR A 26 5.60 -20.16 -3.54
N ALA A 27 4.83 -20.03 -4.63
CA ALA A 27 5.04 -18.98 -5.63
C ALA A 27 4.57 -17.60 -5.15
N PHE A 28 3.33 -17.50 -4.65
CA PHE A 28 2.76 -16.22 -4.22
C PHE A 28 3.63 -15.48 -3.18
N PRO A 29 4.07 -16.10 -2.06
CA PRO A 29 4.88 -15.39 -1.07
C PRO A 29 6.25 -14.93 -1.58
N ARG A 30 6.75 -15.48 -2.69
CA ARG A 30 8.04 -15.09 -3.29
C ARG A 30 7.89 -14.03 -4.38
N LEU A 31 6.73 -14.01 -5.04
CA LEU A 31 6.46 -13.12 -6.17
C LEU A 31 5.71 -11.85 -5.76
N ALA A 32 4.93 -11.90 -4.69
CA ALA A 32 4.14 -10.78 -4.19
C ALA A 32 5.02 -9.78 -3.44
N LYS A 33 5.69 -8.89 -4.19
CA LYS A 33 6.49 -7.80 -3.64
C LYS A 33 6.24 -6.48 -4.36
N ILE A 34 6.55 -5.39 -3.67
CA ILE A 34 6.53 -4.05 -4.27
C ILE A 34 7.69 -3.91 -5.26
N PRO A 35 7.44 -3.47 -6.51
CA PRO A 35 8.51 -3.20 -7.46
C PRO A 35 9.30 -1.95 -7.07
N ALA A 36 10.63 -2.00 -7.17
CA ALA A 36 11.50 -0.86 -6.85
C ALA A 36 11.39 0.31 -7.85
N ASN A 37 10.77 0.11 -9.01
CA ASN A 37 10.67 1.10 -10.10
C ASN A 37 9.29 1.79 -10.20
N GLN A 38 8.49 1.75 -9.14
CA GLN A 38 7.16 2.37 -9.15
C GLN A 38 7.24 3.89 -8.99
N TYR A 39 6.31 4.59 -9.64
CA TYR A 39 6.04 6.00 -9.40
C TYR A 39 4.55 6.15 -9.11
N GLN A 40 4.22 6.84 -8.03
CA GLN A 40 2.85 7.12 -7.63
C GLN A 40 2.74 8.59 -7.28
N ASP A 41 1.61 9.19 -7.64
CA ASP A 41 1.23 10.52 -7.22
C ASP A 41 -0.20 10.52 -6.69
N MET A 42 -0.47 11.45 -5.79
CA MET A 42 -1.78 11.67 -5.21
C MET A 42 -1.97 13.16 -4.97
N VAL A 43 -3.15 13.66 -5.33
CA VAL A 43 -3.56 15.02 -4.99
C VAL A 43 -4.66 14.95 -3.94
N LEU A 44 -4.46 15.68 -2.84
CA LEU A 44 -5.45 15.91 -1.82
C LEU A 44 -5.85 17.39 -1.81
N GLU A 45 -7.06 17.66 -1.36
CA GLU A 45 -7.63 18.99 -1.27
C GLU A 45 -8.26 19.19 0.10
N ALA A 46 -8.01 20.35 0.71
CA ALA A 46 -8.76 20.84 1.85
C ALA A 46 -9.60 22.04 1.42
N LYS A 47 -10.92 21.88 1.43
CA LYS A 47 -11.86 22.97 1.14
C LYS A 47 -12.19 23.75 2.41
N ASP A 48 -12.47 25.04 2.26
CA ASP A 48 -12.81 25.95 3.37
C ASP A 48 -11.78 25.93 4.53
N ALA A 49 -10.52 25.73 4.14
CA ALA A 49 -9.40 25.59 5.05
C ALA A 49 -9.03 26.94 5.70
N THR A 50 -8.32 26.85 6.80
CA THR A 50 -7.65 27.99 7.43
C THR A 50 -6.18 27.92 7.06
N LEU A 51 -5.61 29.01 6.58
CA LEU A 51 -4.19 29.13 6.28
C LEU A 51 -3.67 30.46 6.83
N ILE A 52 -2.47 30.45 7.39
CA ILE A 52 -1.81 31.68 7.84
C ILE A 52 -1.30 32.50 6.65
N ASP A 53 -1.54 33.80 6.71
CA ASP A 53 -0.95 34.77 5.81
C ASP A 53 0.35 35.32 6.40
N TYR A 54 1.47 34.83 5.88
CA TYR A 54 2.81 35.24 6.30
C TYR A 54 3.14 36.70 5.93
N ASN A 55 2.48 37.26 4.91
CA ASN A 55 2.73 38.63 4.43
C ASN A 55 1.83 39.66 5.13
N ALA A 56 0.66 39.24 5.60
CA ALA A 56 -0.29 40.11 6.31
C ALA A 56 -0.16 40.02 7.84
N GLY A 57 1.07 39.93 8.36
CA GLY A 57 1.33 39.95 9.80
C GLY A 57 0.97 38.67 10.55
N MET A 58 1.15 37.51 9.90
CA MET A 58 0.90 36.19 10.51
C MET A 58 -0.56 36.04 10.97
N LYS A 59 -1.51 36.49 10.14
CA LYS A 59 -2.95 36.43 10.43
C LYS A 59 -3.57 35.19 9.81
N GLU A 60 -4.49 34.57 10.54
CA GLU A 60 -5.27 33.45 10.03
C GLU A 60 -6.24 33.94 8.94
N LYS A 61 -6.33 33.21 7.84
CA LYS A 61 -7.23 33.52 6.73
C LYS A 61 -7.99 32.28 6.31
N LYS A 62 -9.29 32.42 6.09
CA LYS A 62 -10.09 31.40 5.41
C LYS A 62 -9.79 31.42 3.91
N VAL A 63 -9.49 30.24 3.37
CA VAL A 63 -9.19 30.04 1.95
C VAL A 63 -10.13 28.99 1.39
N SER A 64 -10.57 29.20 0.15
CA SER A 64 -11.53 28.29 -0.49
C SER A 64 -10.95 26.88 -0.68
N LYS A 65 -9.64 26.80 -0.97
CA LYS A 65 -8.96 25.53 -1.20
C LYS A 65 -7.46 25.62 -0.90
N VAL A 66 -6.93 24.56 -0.31
CA VAL A 66 -5.50 24.22 -0.29
C VAL A 66 -5.33 22.87 -0.97
N THR A 67 -4.30 22.75 -1.81
CA THR A 67 -3.97 21.51 -2.51
C THR A 67 -2.70 20.92 -1.92
N ILE A 68 -2.69 19.64 -1.60
CA ILE A 68 -1.50 18.90 -1.20
C ILE A 68 -1.21 17.89 -2.29
N VAL A 69 0.02 17.88 -2.79
CA VAL A 69 0.47 16.90 -3.76
C VAL A 69 1.51 16.02 -3.09
N GLN A 70 1.32 14.72 -3.20
CA GLN A 70 2.24 13.70 -2.72
C GLN A 70 2.75 12.90 -3.90
N THR A 71 4.05 12.67 -3.94
CA THR A 71 4.68 11.78 -4.93
C THR A 71 5.56 10.78 -4.22
N LEU A 72 5.49 9.51 -4.62
CA LEU A 72 6.36 8.43 -4.17
C LEU A 72 7.10 7.91 -5.40
N LYS A 73 8.43 8.05 -5.41
CA LYS A 73 9.28 7.57 -6.49
C LYS A 73 10.21 6.47 -6.00
N GLY A 74 10.11 5.32 -6.65
CA GLY A 74 11.06 4.22 -6.52
C GLY A 74 12.48 4.61 -6.91
N ASN A 75 13.41 4.37 -6.00
CA ASN A 75 14.84 4.55 -6.22
C ASN A 75 15.50 3.18 -6.39
N VAL A 76 15.56 2.72 -7.65
CA VAL A 76 16.09 1.39 -8.00
C VAL A 76 17.54 1.23 -7.58
N GLU A 77 18.39 2.22 -7.86
CA GLU A 77 19.81 2.18 -7.53
C GLU A 77 20.03 2.04 -6.01
N ALA A 78 19.32 2.84 -5.21
CA ALA A 78 19.42 2.77 -3.76
C ALA A 78 18.87 1.44 -3.22
N SER A 79 17.78 0.93 -3.81
CA SER A 79 17.19 -0.36 -3.45
C SER A 79 18.19 -1.49 -3.66
N GLU A 80 18.77 -1.61 -4.86
CA GLU A 80 19.76 -2.63 -5.19
C GLU A 80 21.03 -2.53 -4.33
N LYS A 81 21.45 -1.31 -3.98
CA LYS A 81 22.62 -1.10 -3.13
C LYS A 81 22.39 -1.60 -1.71
N ILE A 82 21.22 -1.31 -1.13
CA ILE A 82 20.89 -1.69 0.25
C ILE A 82 20.56 -3.19 0.34
N GLU A 83 19.89 -3.73 -0.67
CA GLU A 83 19.54 -5.15 -0.75
C GLU A 83 20.78 -6.07 -0.62
N LYS A 84 21.92 -5.67 -1.20
CA LYS A 84 23.20 -6.39 -1.10
C LYS A 84 23.68 -6.63 0.33
N THR A 85 23.28 -5.80 1.29
CA THR A 85 23.69 -5.91 2.70
C THR A 85 22.53 -6.21 3.64
N ALA A 86 21.28 -6.02 3.22
CA ALA A 86 20.09 -6.18 4.06
C ALA A 86 19.62 -7.64 4.20
N GLY A 87 19.98 -8.53 3.26
CA GLY A 87 19.60 -9.95 3.30
C GLY A 87 18.10 -10.21 3.06
N LYS A 88 17.40 -9.25 2.43
CA LYS A 88 15.96 -9.27 2.12
C LYS A 88 15.69 -8.35 0.92
N ASP A 89 14.55 -8.52 0.26
CA ASP A 89 14.11 -7.63 -0.81
C ASP A 89 13.81 -6.23 -0.22
N VAL A 90 14.51 -5.20 -0.68
CA VAL A 90 14.37 -3.83 -0.18
C VAL A 90 13.83 -2.91 -1.26
N VAL A 91 12.91 -2.03 -0.88
CA VAL A 91 12.47 -0.91 -1.71
C VAL A 91 12.79 0.40 -1.01
N VAL A 92 13.37 1.32 -1.79
CA VAL A 92 13.58 2.71 -1.39
C VAL A 92 12.59 3.59 -2.13
N TRP A 93 11.78 4.32 -1.39
CA TRP A 93 10.91 5.38 -1.91
C TRP A 93 11.42 6.74 -1.50
N ASP A 94 11.68 7.57 -2.52
CA ASP A 94 11.88 9.01 -2.39
C ASP A 94 10.49 9.68 -2.48
N GLY A 95 9.97 10.07 -1.33
CA GLY A 95 8.71 10.77 -1.15
C GLY A 95 8.86 12.28 -1.22
N LEU A 96 7.83 12.97 -1.70
CA LEU A 96 7.71 14.41 -1.61
C LEU A 96 6.25 14.77 -1.32
N SER A 97 6.01 15.43 -0.20
CA SER A 97 4.74 16.11 0.08
C SER A 97 4.93 17.61 -0.06
N TYR A 98 4.15 18.28 -0.89
CA TYR A 98 4.16 19.74 -0.96
C TYR A 98 2.76 20.33 -0.96
N VAL A 99 2.63 21.49 -0.34
CA VAL A 99 1.38 22.21 -0.16
C VAL A 99 1.36 23.40 -1.11
N VAL A 100 0.25 23.57 -1.82
CA VAL A 100 0.00 24.68 -2.75
C VAL A 100 -1.17 25.50 -2.23
N GLY A 101 -0.94 26.80 -2.06
CA GLY A 101 -1.94 27.76 -1.61
C GLY A 101 -2.99 28.04 -2.69
N PRO A 102 -4.05 28.80 -2.36
CA PRO A 102 -5.10 29.16 -3.31
C PRO A 102 -4.61 30.03 -4.47
N ASP A 103 -3.46 30.69 -4.33
CA ASP A 103 -2.81 31.51 -5.34
C ASP A 103 -1.88 30.71 -6.27
N GLY A 104 -1.84 29.38 -6.13
CA GLY A 104 -0.98 28.49 -6.91
C GLY A 104 0.48 28.48 -6.46
N LYS A 105 0.85 29.24 -5.42
CA LYS A 105 2.23 29.25 -4.91
C LYS A 105 2.45 28.11 -3.93
N MET A 106 3.67 27.58 -3.95
CA MET A 106 4.10 26.56 -2.99
C MET A 106 4.23 27.18 -1.60
N VAL A 107 3.57 26.56 -0.62
CA VAL A 107 3.59 26.96 0.79
C VAL A 107 4.72 26.24 1.52
N SER A 108 4.83 24.93 1.33
CA SER A 108 5.87 24.11 1.96
C SER A 108 6.13 22.87 1.12
N LYS A 109 7.31 22.26 1.31
CA LYS A 109 7.63 20.94 0.79
C LYS A 109 8.44 20.17 1.82
N ILE A 110 8.16 18.88 1.92
CA ILE A 110 8.80 17.97 2.86
C ILE A 110 9.21 16.73 2.06
N PRO A 111 10.49 16.64 1.65
CA PRO A 111 11.03 15.44 1.05
C PRO A 111 11.22 14.36 2.11
N GLU A 112 11.15 13.12 1.70
CA GLU A 112 11.26 11.96 2.58
C GLU A 112 11.98 10.82 1.86
N ARG A 113 12.76 10.04 2.59
CA ARG A 113 13.24 8.74 2.12
C ARG A 113 12.80 7.65 3.07
N TYR A 114 11.97 6.75 2.56
CA TYR A 114 11.52 5.55 3.25
C TYR A 114 12.16 4.31 2.63
N ILE A 115 12.63 3.41 3.49
CA ILE A 115 13.35 2.19 3.12
C ILE A 115 12.64 1.05 3.84
N PHE A 116 12.14 0.07 3.09
CA PHE A 116 11.27 -0.97 3.64
C PHE A 116 11.42 -2.32 2.93
N ASP A 117 10.98 -3.37 3.62
CA ASP A 117 10.92 -4.72 3.07
C ASP A 117 9.80 -4.81 2.02
N ALA A 118 10.14 -5.27 0.82
CA ALA A 118 9.23 -5.27 -0.32
C ALA A 118 8.00 -6.17 -0.13
N HIS A 119 8.04 -7.12 0.81
CA HIS A 119 6.94 -8.05 1.13
C HIS A 119 6.17 -7.58 2.36
N THR A 120 6.86 -7.38 3.48
CA THR A 120 6.21 -7.13 4.78
C THR A 120 5.85 -5.67 4.99
N GLN A 121 6.45 -4.75 4.23
CA GLN A 121 6.35 -3.29 4.44
C GLN A 121 6.97 -2.81 5.76
N ASP A 122 7.74 -3.66 6.45
CA ASP A 122 8.44 -3.23 7.66
C ASP A 122 9.60 -2.30 7.30
N PRO A 123 9.89 -1.26 8.11
CA PRO A 123 11.06 -0.42 7.92
C PRO A 123 12.36 -1.23 7.90
N VAL A 124 13.26 -0.85 6.99
CA VAL A 124 14.62 -1.35 6.91
C VAL A 124 15.56 -0.19 7.20
N HIS A 125 16.20 -0.21 8.37
CA HIS A 125 17.06 0.87 8.81
C HIS A 125 18.42 0.82 8.11
N ALA A 126 18.56 1.67 7.10
CA ALA A 126 19.78 1.84 6.32
C ALA A 126 20.12 3.32 6.13
N THR A 127 21.36 3.59 5.72
CA THR A 127 21.83 4.95 5.48
C THR A 127 20.95 5.69 4.46
N GLY A 128 20.54 6.91 4.80
CA GLY A 128 19.74 7.78 3.95
C GLY A 128 18.27 7.85 4.33
N GLU A 129 17.78 6.96 5.22
CA GLU A 129 16.45 7.07 5.82
C GLU A 129 16.27 8.46 6.46
N SER A 130 15.30 9.25 5.98
CA SER A 130 15.15 10.64 6.42
C SER A 130 13.75 11.21 6.22
N VAL A 131 13.45 12.26 6.98
CA VAL A 131 12.30 13.17 6.78
C VAL A 131 12.83 14.60 6.77
N ASP A 132 12.50 15.35 5.73
CA ASP A 132 13.04 16.70 5.46
C ASP A 132 14.58 16.73 5.52
N GLY A 133 15.23 15.65 5.09
CA GLY A 133 16.68 15.46 5.15
C GLY A 133 17.26 15.26 6.56
N ASP A 134 16.45 15.21 7.61
CA ASP A 134 16.90 14.80 8.94
C ASP A 134 16.81 13.27 9.06
N PRO A 135 17.87 12.59 9.54
CA PRO A 135 17.81 11.15 9.77
C PRO A 135 16.70 10.79 10.75
N VAL A 136 15.94 9.75 10.41
CA VAL A 136 14.92 9.18 11.30
C VAL A 136 15.07 7.67 11.39
N LYS A 137 14.46 7.08 12.41
CA LYS A 137 14.30 5.64 12.54
C LYS A 137 12.82 5.34 12.70
N ARG A 138 12.21 4.69 11.70
CA ARG A 138 10.77 4.41 11.70
C ARG A 138 10.41 3.19 12.53
N VAL A 139 9.20 3.16 13.05
CA VAL A 139 8.62 1.94 13.63
C VAL A 139 7.25 1.73 13.00
N GLY A 140 7.02 0.55 12.43
CA GLY A 140 5.79 0.27 11.71
C GLY A 140 5.74 0.86 10.30
N ILE A 141 4.57 0.71 9.67
CA ILE A 141 4.34 1.04 8.25
C ILE A 141 4.12 2.55 8.05
N GLU A 142 4.15 3.00 6.80
CA GLU A 142 3.84 4.40 6.46
C GLU A 142 2.92 4.50 5.24
N PHE A 143 3.36 4.13 4.04
CA PHE A 143 2.53 4.37 2.85
C PHE A 143 1.54 3.23 2.51
N LYS A 144 1.78 2.03 3.04
CA LYS A 144 1.10 0.82 2.59
C LYS A 144 1.05 -0.26 3.68
N TRP A 145 -0.03 -1.03 3.72
CA TRP A 145 -0.16 -2.22 4.57
C TRP A 145 0.43 -3.46 3.89
N PRO A 146 0.86 -4.46 4.68
CA PRO A 146 1.31 -5.74 4.15
C PRO A 146 0.24 -6.39 3.26
N PHE A 147 0.68 -7.16 2.26
CA PHE A 147 -0.21 -8.07 1.54
C PHE A 147 -0.96 -8.98 2.52
N LEU A 148 -2.19 -9.34 2.18
CA LEU A 148 -3.06 -10.11 3.07
C LEU A 148 -3.19 -9.41 4.44
N THR A 149 -3.49 -8.11 4.42
CA THR A 149 -3.67 -7.29 5.61
C THR A 149 -4.63 -7.96 6.58
N GLU A 150 -4.25 -7.95 7.86
CA GLU A 150 -4.99 -8.58 8.94
C GLU A 150 -5.91 -7.56 9.63
N LYS A 151 -6.97 -8.06 10.28
CA LYS A 151 -7.92 -7.25 11.06
C LYS A 151 -7.35 -6.96 12.46
N ARG A 152 -6.27 -6.19 12.51
CA ARG A 152 -5.60 -5.80 13.76
C ARG A 152 -5.02 -4.40 13.65
N ASP A 153 -4.55 -3.90 14.78
CA ASP A 153 -3.82 -2.64 14.83
C ASP A 153 -2.39 -2.82 14.29
N TYR A 154 -1.86 -1.75 13.72
CA TYR A 154 -0.48 -1.66 13.22
C TYR A 154 0.22 -0.47 13.87
N GLN A 155 1.55 -0.51 13.96
CA GLN A 155 2.30 0.72 14.17
C GLN A 155 2.35 1.49 12.86
N TYR A 156 2.12 2.79 12.92
CA TYR A 156 2.17 3.66 11.75
C TYR A 156 3.03 4.87 12.06
N PHE A 157 4.02 5.13 11.22
CA PHE A 157 4.94 6.24 11.37
C PHE A 157 4.33 7.54 10.85
N ASP A 158 4.45 8.61 11.63
CA ASP A 158 4.04 9.94 11.22
C ASP A 158 5.28 10.80 10.90
N ALA A 159 5.45 11.17 9.63
CA ALA A 159 6.59 11.97 9.19
C ALA A 159 6.65 13.37 9.85
N GLN A 160 5.52 14.01 10.15
CA GLN A 160 5.52 15.35 10.76
C GLN A 160 6.00 15.30 12.21
N ALA A 161 5.45 14.36 12.98
CA ALA A 161 5.82 14.13 14.38
C ALA A 161 7.17 13.42 14.53
N ARG A 162 7.62 12.69 13.49
CA ARG A 162 8.79 11.82 13.50
C ARG A 162 8.70 10.74 14.58
N THR A 163 7.49 10.27 14.83
CA THR A 163 7.17 9.25 15.82
C THR A 163 6.17 8.27 15.25
N SER A 164 6.05 7.11 15.88
CA SER A 164 5.04 6.12 15.53
C SER A 164 3.98 6.03 16.61
N ALA A 165 2.75 5.81 16.18
CA ALA A 165 1.63 5.50 17.06
C ALA A 165 0.78 4.39 16.44
N PRO A 166 0.01 3.64 17.25
CA PRO A 166 -0.93 2.67 16.72
C PRO A 166 -1.92 3.32 15.74
N ILE A 167 -2.11 2.68 14.59
CA ILE A 167 -3.26 2.90 13.73
C ILE A 167 -4.24 1.75 13.93
N HIS A 168 -5.47 2.10 14.33
CA HIS A 168 -6.43 1.13 14.82
C HIS A 168 -7.31 0.60 13.71
N TYR A 169 -7.52 -0.71 13.67
CA TYR A 169 -8.56 -1.31 12.83
C TYR A 169 -9.94 -0.99 13.42
N LYS A 170 -10.81 -0.40 12.62
CA LYS A 170 -12.13 0.08 13.04
C LYS A 170 -13.30 -0.67 12.40
N GLY A 171 -13.03 -1.60 11.47
CA GLY A 171 -14.06 -2.42 10.85
C GLY A 171 -13.84 -2.67 9.36
N THR A 172 -14.75 -3.43 8.77
CA THR A 172 -14.81 -3.65 7.33
C THR A 172 -16.01 -2.88 6.77
N GLN A 173 -15.84 -2.21 5.64
CA GLN A 173 -16.92 -1.52 4.95
C GLN A 173 -16.75 -1.59 3.43
N ASN A 174 -17.81 -1.29 2.68
CA ASN A 174 -17.73 -1.15 1.24
C ASN A 174 -17.40 0.30 0.88
N PHE A 175 -16.34 0.51 0.11
CA PHE A 175 -15.98 1.80 -0.45
C PHE A 175 -15.94 1.69 -1.97
N ARG A 176 -16.94 2.27 -2.64
CA ARG A 176 -17.05 2.31 -4.12
C ARG A 176 -16.95 0.92 -4.78
N GLY A 177 -17.61 -0.05 -4.17
CA GLY A 177 -17.63 -1.44 -4.67
C GLY A 177 -16.37 -2.23 -4.35
N VAL A 178 -15.52 -1.76 -3.43
CA VAL A 178 -14.38 -2.52 -2.88
C VAL A 178 -14.61 -2.75 -1.40
N ASP A 179 -14.50 -3.99 -0.95
CA ASP A 179 -14.50 -4.31 0.48
C ASP A 179 -13.14 -3.93 1.07
N VAL A 180 -13.17 -3.04 2.06
CA VAL A 180 -11.98 -2.42 2.64
C VAL A 180 -12.00 -2.49 4.14
N TYR A 181 -10.80 -2.53 4.72
CA TYR A 181 -10.58 -2.33 6.14
C TYR A 181 -10.41 -0.85 6.42
N TYR A 182 -11.15 -0.36 7.41
CA TYR A 182 -11.09 1.02 7.86
C TYR A 182 -10.10 1.15 9.02
N PHE A 183 -9.17 2.08 8.89
CA PHE A 183 -8.09 2.33 9.82
C PHE A 183 -8.08 3.78 10.27
N GLU A 184 -7.84 4.01 11.55
CA GLU A 184 -7.80 5.37 12.11
C GLU A 184 -6.65 5.54 13.12
N GLN A 185 -5.85 6.59 12.92
CA GLN A 185 -4.77 7.00 13.81
C GLN A 185 -5.03 8.43 14.28
N THR A 186 -4.81 8.69 15.57
CA THR A 186 -4.82 10.05 16.11
C THR A 186 -3.44 10.40 16.63
N ILE A 187 -2.86 11.48 16.10
CA ILE A 187 -1.66 12.10 16.66
C ILE A 187 -2.13 13.28 17.52
N PRO A 188 -1.98 13.21 18.85
CA PRO A 188 -2.34 14.33 19.72
C PRO A 188 -1.44 15.54 19.41
N TRP A 189 -1.80 16.71 19.94
CA TRP A 189 -0.97 17.91 19.80
C TRP A 189 0.47 17.64 20.20
N THR A 190 1.35 17.63 19.21
CA THR A 190 2.76 17.28 19.33
C THR A 190 3.60 18.42 18.81
N LYS A 191 4.67 18.77 19.52
CA LYS A 191 5.64 19.76 19.06
C LYS A 191 6.45 19.13 17.91
N VAL A 192 6.49 19.81 16.77
CA VAL A 192 7.15 19.32 15.55
C VAL A 192 8.21 20.32 15.07
N PRO A 193 9.23 19.86 14.33
CA PRO A 193 10.22 20.77 13.75
C PRO A 193 9.58 21.70 12.72
N PHE A 194 10.21 22.86 12.51
CA PHE A 194 9.86 23.72 11.38
C PHE A 194 10.35 23.08 10.07
N PRO A 195 9.56 23.14 8.97
CA PRO A 195 10.04 22.71 7.67
C PRO A 195 11.28 23.50 7.24
N LYS A 196 12.24 22.83 6.60
CA LYS A 196 13.44 23.49 6.06
C LYS A 196 13.11 24.40 4.88
N THR A 197 12.07 24.05 4.12
CA THR A 197 11.54 24.92 3.05
C THR A 197 10.35 25.71 3.57
N MET A 198 10.54 27.01 3.77
CA MET A 198 9.51 27.95 4.21
C MET A 198 8.92 28.76 3.04
N PRO A 199 7.66 29.23 3.14
CA PRO A 199 7.03 30.05 2.09
C PRO A 199 7.62 31.46 1.99
N VAL A 200 8.30 31.92 3.04
CA VAL A 200 8.92 33.25 3.10
C VAL A 200 10.42 33.11 2.88
N GLN A 201 10.95 33.78 1.85
CA GLN A 201 12.38 33.79 1.58
C GLN A 201 13.17 34.39 2.76
N GLY A 202 14.30 33.76 3.10
CA GLY A 202 15.17 34.19 4.18
C GLY A 202 14.76 33.74 5.59
N ILE A 203 13.56 33.17 5.76
CA ILE A 203 13.17 32.52 7.02
C ILE A 203 13.70 31.09 7.04
N THR A 204 14.46 30.75 8.07
CA THR A 204 15.03 29.41 8.29
C THR A 204 14.51 28.84 9.60
N PRO A 205 14.50 27.51 9.78
CA PRO A 205 14.22 26.90 11.08
C PRO A 205 15.06 27.47 12.23
N ALA A 206 16.34 27.78 11.95
CA ALA A 206 17.25 28.36 12.92
C ALA A 206 16.86 29.81 13.31
N SER A 207 16.39 30.63 12.37
CA SER A 207 15.91 31.97 12.69
C SER A 207 14.59 31.92 13.47
N LEU A 208 13.70 31.00 13.14
CA LEU A 208 12.45 30.78 13.87
C LEU A 208 12.69 30.31 15.31
N ALA A 209 13.64 29.40 15.52
CA ALA A 209 14.00 28.93 16.86
C ALA A 209 14.46 30.07 17.79
N LYS A 210 15.17 31.07 17.27
CA LYS A 210 15.61 32.26 18.05
C LYS A 210 14.44 33.11 18.57
N THR A 211 13.26 33.00 17.97
CA THR A 211 12.07 33.73 18.44
C THR A 211 11.41 33.08 19.65
N GLY A 212 11.82 31.86 20.04
CA GLY A 212 11.14 31.06 21.04
C GLY A 212 9.80 30.46 20.59
N THR A 213 9.37 30.76 19.36
CA THR A 213 8.12 30.23 18.77
C THR A 213 8.29 28.77 18.42
N THR A 214 7.27 27.96 18.72
CA THR A 214 7.28 26.52 18.46
C THR A 214 6.15 26.14 17.52
N ARG A 215 6.39 25.15 16.63
CA ARG A 215 5.36 24.58 15.75
C ARG A 215 4.76 23.33 16.41
N TRP A 216 3.43 23.24 16.33
CA TRP A 216 2.65 22.14 16.88
C TRP A 216 1.73 21.59 15.81
N TYR A 217 1.52 20.28 15.86
CA TYR A 217 0.78 19.50 14.87
C TYR A 217 -0.17 18.54 15.58
N THR A 218 -1.34 18.32 15.00
CA THR A 218 -2.23 17.21 15.34
C THR A 218 -2.96 16.76 14.08
N THR A 219 -3.22 15.46 13.98
CA THR A 219 -4.04 14.92 12.90
C THR A 219 -4.91 13.77 13.39
N VAL A 220 -6.06 13.59 12.75
CA VAL A 220 -6.76 12.31 12.70
C VAL A 220 -6.65 11.80 11.28
N ARG A 221 -5.88 10.73 11.11
CA ARG A 221 -5.60 10.09 9.83
C ARG A 221 -6.50 8.88 9.65
N LYS A 222 -7.14 8.79 8.49
CA LYS A 222 -8.11 7.76 8.15
C LYS A 222 -7.74 7.10 6.83
N PHE A 223 -7.78 5.77 6.79
CA PHE A 223 -7.52 5.01 5.58
C PHE A 223 -8.55 3.92 5.33
N TRP A 224 -8.81 3.69 4.06
CA TRP A 224 -9.60 2.60 3.54
C TRP A 224 -8.65 1.70 2.75
N VAL A 225 -8.41 0.50 3.24
CA VAL A 225 -7.35 -0.39 2.75
C VAL A 225 -7.99 -1.65 2.15
N GLU A 226 -7.68 -1.96 0.89
CA GLU A 226 -8.10 -3.22 0.30
C GLU A 226 -7.23 -4.36 0.89
N PRO A 227 -7.83 -5.39 1.50
CA PRO A 227 -7.09 -6.28 2.39
C PRO A 227 -6.19 -7.28 1.68
N LEU A 228 -6.45 -7.66 0.43
CA LEU A 228 -5.61 -8.66 -0.26
C LEU A 228 -4.29 -8.05 -0.73
N THR A 229 -4.36 -6.87 -1.32
CA THR A 229 -3.21 -6.12 -1.77
C THR A 229 -2.54 -5.38 -0.61
N GLY A 230 -3.30 -4.93 0.39
CA GLY A 230 -2.87 -4.02 1.45
C GLY A 230 -2.71 -2.57 0.99
N ALA A 231 -3.29 -2.20 -0.16
CA ALA A 231 -3.18 -0.87 -0.74
C ALA A 231 -4.30 0.04 -0.22
N PRO A 232 -4.00 1.28 0.23
CA PRO A 232 -5.02 2.27 0.49
C PRO A 232 -5.74 2.65 -0.81
N VAL A 233 -7.08 2.57 -0.82
CA VAL A 233 -7.92 3.09 -1.92
C VAL A 233 -8.37 4.52 -1.67
N TYR A 234 -8.31 4.98 -0.42
CA TYR A 234 -8.66 6.33 -0.01
C TYR A 234 -7.95 6.71 1.29
N GLY A 235 -7.63 7.99 1.41
CA GLY A 235 -7.04 8.61 2.59
C GLY A 235 -7.69 9.97 2.88
N GLU A 236 -7.91 10.25 4.16
CA GLU A 236 -8.42 11.51 4.68
C GLU A 236 -7.66 11.90 5.96
N GLU A 237 -7.35 13.18 6.11
CA GLU A 237 -6.72 13.72 7.31
C GLU A 237 -7.44 14.97 7.84
N LEU A 238 -7.86 14.93 9.10
CA LEU A 238 -8.28 16.13 9.83
C LEU A 238 -7.05 16.77 10.44
N HIS A 239 -6.42 17.66 9.68
CA HIS A 239 -5.08 18.17 9.93
C HIS A 239 -5.11 19.59 10.51
N LYS A 240 -4.34 19.83 11.58
CA LYS A 240 -4.18 21.14 12.21
C LYS A 240 -2.74 21.41 12.62
N GLU A 241 -2.31 22.64 12.37
CA GLU A 241 -1.00 23.17 12.76
C GLU A 241 -1.13 24.52 13.45
N GLU A 242 -0.33 24.73 14.48
CA GLU A 242 -0.26 25.98 15.23
C GLU A 242 1.19 26.41 15.43
N LEU A 243 1.43 27.72 15.41
CA LEU A 243 2.58 28.33 16.07
C LEU A 243 2.17 28.73 17.48
N ARG A 244 3.04 28.46 18.46
CA ARG A 244 2.78 28.74 19.88
C ARG A 244 3.98 29.41 20.54
N GLY A 245 3.67 30.41 21.37
CA GLY A 245 4.63 31.18 22.16
C GLY A 245 5.62 32.00 21.33
N GLY A 246 6.60 32.60 22.02
CA GLY A 246 7.67 33.36 21.39
C GLY A 246 7.27 34.75 20.91
N THR A 247 8.25 35.47 20.35
CA THR A 247 8.10 36.87 19.93
C THR A 247 7.51 37.03 18.53
N LEU A 248 7.53 35.96 17.70
CA LEU A 248 7.05 36.01 16.31
C LEU A 248 5.56 36.33 16.22
N LEU A 249 4.79 35.99 17.25
CA LEU A 249 3.34 36.10 17.24
C LEU A 249 2.84 37.48 17.70
N GLY A 250 3.73 38.41 18.03
CA GLY A 250 3.36 39.79 18.39
C GLY A 250 2.46 39.85 19.62
N GLY A 251 2.77 39.07 20.66
CA GLY A 251 2.02 39.04 21.93
C GLY A 251 0.82 38.08 21.95
N ARG A 252 0.51 37.40 20.85
CA ARG A 252 -0.49 36.31 20.82
C ARG A 252 0.12 35.02 21.37
N ASP A 253 -0.65 34.28 22.17
CA ASP A 253 -0.21 32.98 22.70
C ASP A 253 -0.03 31.92 21.61
N LYS A 254 -0.90 31.94 20.59
CA LYS A 254 -0.88 31.01 19.46
C LYS A 254 -1.51 31.58 18.19
N VAL A 255 -1.16 30.99 17.05
CA VAL A 255 -1.76 31.26 15.73
C VAL A 255 -1.86 29.96 14.95
N THR A 256 -2.99 29.72 14.30
CA THR A 256 -3.22 28.58 13.40
C THR A 256 -2.46 28.79 12.09
N VAL A 257 -1.54 27.87 11.78
CA VAL A 257 -0.80 27.84 10.50
C VAL A 257 -1.67 27.24 9.41
N PHE A 258 -2.29 26.11 9.73
CA PHE A 258 -3.16 25.37 8.84
C PHE A 258 -4.24 24.68 9.66
N ALA A 259 -5.47 24.66 9.17
CA ALA A 259 -6.50 23.77 9.67
C ALA A 259 -7.45 23.40 8.54
N GLY A 260 -7.61 22.11 8.27
CA GLY A 260 -8.47 21.65 7.18
C GLY A 260 -8.77 20.16 7.24
N ASP A 261 -9.87 19.80 6.61
CA ASP A 261 -10.24 18.41 6.30
C ASP A 261 -9.66 18.07 4.92
N VAL A 262 -8.50 17.40 4.93
CA VAL A 262 -7.71 17.07 3.76
C VAL A 262 -8.22 15.76 3.18
N LYS A 263 -8.75 15.81 1.95
CA LYS A 263 -9.35 14.66 1.28
C LYS A 263 -8.70 14.41 -0.06
N MET A 264 -8.46 13.15 -0.40
CA MET A 264 -8.02 12.77 -1.74
C MET A 264 -8.98 13.30 -2.81
N ARG A 265 -8.44 13.83 -3.90
CA ARG A 265 -9.22 14.38 -5.01
C ARG A 265 -9.92 13.27 -5.78
N GLU A 266 -11.14 13.55 -6.21
CA GLU A 266 -12.09 12.59 -6.76
C GLU A 266 -11.58 11.77 -7.96
N ASP A 267 -10.82 12.38 -8.86
CA ASP A 267 -10.19 11.71 -10.00
C ASP A 267 -9.10 10.71 -9.56
N TYR A 268 -8.28 11.07 -8.57
CA TYR A 268 -7.33 10.16 -7.96
C TYR A 268 -8.03 9.01 -7.22
N ILE A 269 -9.15 9.27 -6.52
CA ILE A 269 -9.92 8.19 -5.87
C ILE A 269 -10.34 7.15 -6.90
N ARG A 270 -10.93 7.57 -8.03
CA ARG A 270 -11.34 6.64 -9.10
C ARG A 270 -10.15 5.85 -9.65
N HIS A 271 -9.08 6.55 -10.00
CA HIS A 271 -7.87 5.91 -10.53
C HIS A 271 -7.29 4.87 -9.56
N THR A 272 -7.16 5.21 -8.28
CA THR A 272 -6.60 4.32 -7.26
C THR A 272 -7.52 3.12 -7.00
N VAL A 273 -8.84 3.32 -6.96
CA VAL A 273 -9.81 2.21 -6.84
C VAL A 273 -9.67 1.23 -8.01
N ASP A 274 -9.56 1.71 -9.25
CA ASP A 274 -9.43 0.87 -10.44
C ASP A 274 -8.09 0.12 -10.48
N LEU A 275 -7.00 0.81 -10.12
CA LEU A 275 -5.67 0.21 -9.99
C LEU A 275 -5.67 -0.91 -8.94
N VAL A 276 -6.24 -0.65 -7.76
CA VAL A 276 -6.30 -1.62 -6.68
C VAL A 276 -7.19 -2.82 -7.03
N LYS A 277 -8.34 -2.62 -7.72
CA LYS A 277 -9.16 -3.73 -8.24
C LYS A 277 -8.37 -4.61 -9.22
N SER A 278 -7.56 -4.01 -10.08
CA SER A 278 -6.72 -4.74 -11.04
C SER A 278 -5.65 -5.57 -10.31
N ASN A 279 -4.92 -4.95 -9.36
CA ASN A 279 -3.92 -5.65 -8.56
C ASN A 279 -4.54 -6.75 -7.69
N ARG A 280 -5.71 -6.50 -7.10
CA ARG A 280 -6.48 -7.49 -6.33
C ARG A 280 -6.80 -8.72 -7.17
N THR A 281 -7.15 -8.54 -8.44
CA THR A 281 -7.43 -9.65 -9.35
C THR A 281 -6.20 -10.52 -9.58
N LEU A 282 -5.01 -9.92 -9.72
CA LEU A 282 -3.75 -10.65 -9.83
C LEU A 282 -3.42 -11.43 -8.54
N VAL A 283 -3.63 -10.81 -7.38
CA VAL A 283 -3.45 -11.51 -6.08
C VAL A 283 -4.43 -12.67 -5.95
N LEU A 284 -5.70 -12.49 -6.31
CA LEU A 284 -6.71 -13.55 -6.29
C LEU A 284 -6.41 -14.67 -7.29
N LEU A 285 -5.86 -14.33 -8.45
CA LEU A 285 -5.46 -15.31 -9.45
C LEU A 285 -4.46 -16.31 -8.86
N MET A 286 -3.45 -15.81 -8.15
CA MET A 286 -2.40 -16.63 -7.55
C MET A 286 -2.81 -17.32 -6.26
N THR A 287 -3.63 -16.66 -5.44
CA THR A 287 -3.99 -17.17 -4.11
C THR A 287 -5.23 -18.05 -4.14
N SER A 288 -6.17 -17.82 -5.06
CA SER A 288 -7.49 -18.46 -5.05
C SER A 288 -7.86 -19.08 -6.40
N TYR A 289 -7.95 -18.29 -7.48
CA TYR A 289 -8.57 -18.76 -8.72
C TYR A 289 -7.77 -19.88 -9.40
N LEU A 290 -6.45 -19.71 -9.59
CA LEU A 290 -5.62 -20.78 -10.16
C LEU A 290 -5.48 -21.98 -9.22
N PRO A 291 -5.21 -21.81 -7.91
CA PRO A 291 -5.18 -22.95 -6.99
C PRO A 291 -6.46 -23.80 -7.02
N TRP A 292 -7.63 -23.17 -6.90
CA TRP A 292 -8.90 -23.89 -6.94
C TRP A 292 -9.22 -24.46 -8.33
N GLY A 293 -8.91 -23.71 -9.39
CA GLY A 293 -9.07 -24.17 -10.77
C GLY A 293 -8.23 -25.41 -11.07
N PHE A 294 -6.95 -25.41 -10.68
CA PHE A 294 -6.04 -26.53 -10.84
C PHE A 294 -6.43 -27.73 -9.99
N LEU A 295 -6.86 -27.51 -8.74
CA LEU A 295 -7.35 -28.59 -7.89
C LEU A 295 -8.59 -29.27 -8.53
N THR A 296 -9.55 -28.47 -8.97
CA THR A 296 -10.79 -28.96 -9.60
C THR A 296 -10.48 -29.70 -10.91
N LEU A 297 -9.64 -29.11 -11.77
CA LEU A 297 -9.22 -29.74 -13.02
C LEU A 297 -8.46 -31.05 -12.76
N GLY A 298 -7.57 -31.07 -11.76
CA GLY A 298 -6.85 -32.28 -11.36
C GLY A 298 -7.79 -33.41 -10.95
N VAL A 299 -8.80 -33.11 -10.13
CA VAL A 299 -9.81 -34.10 -9.71
C VAL A 299 -10.63 -34.62 -10.90
N LEU A 300 -11.07 -33.74 -11.81
CA LEU A 300 -11.82 -34.14 -13.00
C LEU A 300 -10.99 -35.03 -13.94
N LEU A 301 -9.72 -34.68 -14.15
CA LEU A 301 -8.79 -35.47 -14.96
C LEU A 301 -8.52 -36.84 -14.32
N LEU A 302 -8.38 -36.90 -13.00
CA LEU A 302 -8.21 -38.15 -12.25
C LEU A 302 -9.45 -39.04 -12.41
N ALA A 303 -10.65 -38.49 -12.21
CA ALA A 303 -11.90 -39.22 -12.37
C ALA A 303 -12.06 -39.77 -13.80
N LEU A 304 -11.73 -38.96 -14.81
CA LEU A 304 -11.78 -39.37 -16.21
C LEU A 304 -10.75 -40.47 -16.54
N SER A 305 -9.53 -40.36 -16.00
CA SER A 305 -8.48 -41.38 -16.13
C SER A 305 -8.95 -42.73 -15.56
N LEU A 306 -9.46 -42.72 -14.32
CA LEU A 306 -9.98 -43.92 -13.66
C LEU A 306 -11.17 -44.54 -14.42
N TRP A 307 -12.07 -43.70 -14.93
CA TRP A 307 -13.21 -44.15 -15.72
C TRP A 307 -12.80 -44.79 -17.06
N LEU A 308 -11.82 -44.20 -17.76
CA LEU A 308 -11.29 -44.77 -19.01
C LEU A 308 -10.56 -46.10 -18.76
N GLU A 309 -9.80 -46.19 -17.67
CA GLU A 309 -9.15 -47.42 -17.24
C GLU A 309 -10.19 -48.50 -16.93
N ALA A 310 -11.24 -48.19 -16.16
CA ALA A 310 -12.34 -49.11 -15.85
C ALA A 310 -13.07 -49.59 -17.12
N ARG A 311 -13.35 -48.69 -18.08
CA ARG A 311 -13.96 -49.08 -19.37
C ARG A 311 -13.05 -49.95 -20.23
N SER A 312 -11.73 -49.81 -20.13
CA SER A 312 -10.79 -50.62 -20.89
C SER A 312 -10.67 -52.07 -20.38
N ARG A 313 -11.06 -52.31 -19.12
CA ARG A 313 -11.05 -53.63 -18.47
C ARG A 313 -12.32 -54.45 -18.69
N ARG A 314 -13.33 -53.94 -19.42
CA ARG A 314 -14.50 -54.76 -19.79
C ARG A 314 -14.05 -55.87 -20.76
N PRO A 315 -14.33 -57.15 -20.48
CA PRO A 315 -13.99 -58.25 -21.37
C PRO A 315 -14.62 -58.02 -22.74
N ALA A 316 -13.84 -58.18 -23.81
CA ALA A 316 -14.44 -58.39 -25.13
C ALA A 316 -15.28 -59.68 -25.02
N ALA A 317 -16.55 -59.61 -25.42
CA ALA A 317 -17.37 -60.80 -25.53
C ALA A 317 -16.60 -61.83 -26.36
N THR A 318 -16.32 -62.99 -25.77
CA THR A 318 -15.67 -64.11 -26.43
C THR A 318 -16.45 -64.37 -27.71
N LYS A 319 -15.84 -64.14 -28.86
CA LYS A 319 -16.40 -64.55 -30.14
C LYS A 319 -16.40 -66.07 -30.08
N VAL A 320 -17.57 -66.67 -29.86
CA VAL A 320 -17.71 -68.13 -29.91
C VAL A 320 -17.41 -68.51 -31.36
N GLU A 321 -16.25 -69.14 -31.60
CA GLU A 321 -15.99 -69.81 -32.87
C GLU A 321 -16.98 -70.97 -32.97
N GLU A 322 -17.84 -70.89 -33.97
CA GLU A 322 -18.77 -71.94 -34.33
C GLU A 322 -17.94 -73.14 -34.85
N PRO A 323 -18.11 -74.36 -34.32
CA PRO A 323 -17.26 -75.48 -34.67
C PRO A 323 -17.40 -75.84 -36.16
N GLU A 324 -16.27 -75.98 -36.85
CA GLU A 324 -16.24 -76.46 -38.24
C GLU A 324 -16.88 -77.85 -38.34
N PRO A 325 -17.81 -78.07 -39.29
CA PRO A 325 -18.41 -79.38 -39.48
C PRO A 325 -17.37 -80.35 -40.03
N VAL A 326 -17.12 -81.42 -39.29
CA VAL A 326 -16.26 -82.54 -39.71
C VAL A 326 -17.02 -83.32 -40.79
N THR A 327 -16.60 -83.21 -42.05
CA THR A 327 -17.04 -84.10 -43.13
C THR A 327 -16.14 -85.33 -43.20
N ALA A 328 -16.78 -86.51 -43.19
CA ALA A 328 -16.21 -87.85 -43.17
C ALA A 328 -15.61 -88.30 -44.51
#